data_AF-A0A3Q2Y3C4-F1
#
_entry.id   AF-A0A3Q2Y3C4-F1
#
_cell.length_a   1.000
_cell.length_b   1.000
_cell.length_c   1.000
_cell.angle_alpha   90.00
_cell.angle_beta   90.00
_cell.angle_gamma   90.00
#
_symmetry.space_group_name_H-M   'P 1'
#
loop_
_entity.id
_entity.type
_entity.pdbx_description
1 polymer ?
#
loop_
_entity_poly.entity_id
_entity_poly.type
_entity_poly.pdbx_seq_one_letter_code
_entity_poly.pdbx_strand_id
1 'polypeptide(L)'
;MCLRVKGSTFGLGNAAIYNSKHHTMSLLLLCTLLLLNRVSCSKAGNCEVCVGFLHRLYGSVTATHKELTPALMEKELLRACSVAQGKEARLCYYLGASNDAATRVTGSVSQPLASHVPVEKICQRLSSRDTQICELKHEPELRDLSSEDLKKLRVLELRNILASWGEECRGCLEKHEFVSLILEKAPRHSQKREL
;
A
#
# COMPACT_ATOMS: atom_id res chain seq x y z
N MET A 1 6.74 -21.38 -10.75
CA MET A 1 7.96 -21.97 -11.32
C MET A 1 9.04 -20.87 -11.40
N CYS A 2 10.00 -20.87 -10.46
CA CYS A 2 11.19 -20.02 -10.56
C CYS A 2 12.20 -20.70 -11.49
N LEU A 3 12.66 -20.02 -12.53
CA LEU A 3 13.75 -20.53 -13.37
C LEU A 3 15.08 -19.90 -13.00
N ARG A 4 16.05 -20.82 -12.93
CA ARG A 4 17.37 -20.80 -12.31
C ARG A 4 18.39 -20.35 -13.35
N VAL A 5 19.28 -19.44 -12.96
CA VAL A 5 20.42 -19.00 -13.78
C VAL A 5 21.44 -20.15 -13.88
N LYS A 6 21.83 -20.52 -15.10
CA LYS A 6 22.99 -21.39 -15.39
C LYS A 6 23.98 -20.57 -16.20
N GLY A 7 25.16 -20.32 -15.62
CA GLY A 7 26.33 -19.88 -16.37
C GLY A 7 26.92 -21.03 -17.19
N SER A 8 27.56 -20.70 -18.31
CA SER A 8 28.40 -21.64 -19.06
C SER A 8 29.54 -20.89 -19.73
N THR A 9 30.71 -21.53 -19.69
CA THR A 9 32.05 -21.06 -20.04
C THR A 9 32.44 -21.30 -21.50
N PHE A 10 33.37 -20.45 -21.97
CA PHE A 10 34.44 -20.68 -22.96
C PHE A 10 34.14 -20.93 -24.45
N GLY A 11 34.85 -20.16 -25.28
CA GLY A 11 35.04 -20.41 -26.72
C GLY A 11 35.93 -19.32 -27.34
N LEU A 12 37.26 -19.51 -27.28
CA LEU A 12 38.25 -18.77 -28.07
C LEU A 12 38.20 -19.25 -29.53
N GLY A 13 38.27 -18.33 -30.50
CA GLY A 13 38.37 -18.66 -31.92
C GLY A 13 38.54 -17.44 -32.84
N ASN A 14 39.79 -17.01 -32.98
CA ASN A 14 40.50 -16.30 -34.07
C ASN A 14 39.79 -15.33 -35.05
N ALA A 15 40.31 -14.09 -35.03
CA ALA A 15 40.82 -13.28 -36.14
C ALA A 15 39.99 -13.11 -37.42
N ALA A 16 39.42 -11.91 -37.59
CA ALA A 16 39.36 -11.23 -38.88
C ALA A 16 39.41 -9.71 -38.65
N ILE A 17 40.49 -9.08 -39.12
CA ILE A 17 40.63 -7.62 -39.21
C ILE A 17 39.75 -7.16 -40.37
N TYR A 18 38.57 -6.59 -40.08
CA TYR A 18 37.76 -5.89 -41.09
C TYR A 18 37.06 -4.65 -40.50
N ASN A 19 37.62 -3.49 -40.82
CA ASN A 19 37.09 -2.12 -40.83
C ASN A 19 36.28 -1.54 -39.63
N SER A 20 36.91 -0.55 -39.01
CA SER A 20 36.67 0.06 -37.68
C SER A 20 35.48 1.04 -37.53
N LYS A 21 34.42 0.98 -38.36
CA LYS A 21 33.28 1.94 -38.25
C LYS A 21 31.89 1.33 -38.05
N HIS A 22 31.70 0.05 -38.30
CA HIS A 22 30.39 -0.61 -38.10
C HIS A 22 30.25 -1.28 -36.73
N HIS A 23 31.36 -1.55 -36.04
CA HIS A 23 31.36 -2.27 -34.76
C HIS A 23 30.96 -1.40 -33.56
N THR A 24 31.25 -0.09 -33.62
CA THR A 24 30.88 0.88 -32.58
C THR A 24 29.38 1.17 -32.57
N MET A 25 28.75 1.21 -33.75
CA MET A 25 27.31 1.44 -33.89
C MET A 25 26.47 0.23 -33.44
N SER A 26 26.95 -1.00 -33.63
CA SER A 26 26.27 -2.22 -33.18
C SER A 26 26.35 -2.42 -31.66
N LEU A 27 27.49 -2.04 -31.05
CA LEU A 27 27.70 -2.13 -29.60
C LEU A 27 26.88 -1.10 -28.80
N LEU A 28 26.67 0.09 -29.37
CA LEU A 28 25.79 1.13 -28.82
C LEU A 28 24.31 0.73 -28.86
N LEU A 29 23.87 0.03 -29.92
CA LEU A 29 22.49 -0.48 -30.05
C LEU A 29 22.17 -1.63 -29.08
N LEU A 30 23.16 -2.48 -28.76
CA LEU A 30 22.97 -3.54 -27.76
C LEU A 30 22.86 -2.97 -26.33
N CYS A 31 23.56 -1.88 -26.04
CA CYS A 31 23.53 -1.21 -24.74
C CYS A 31 22.19 -0.49 -24.48
N THR A 32 21.56 0.08 -25.50
CA THR A 32 20.26 0.77 -25.35
C THR A 32 19.11 -0.21 -25.12
N LEU A 33 19.17 -1.43 -25.68
CA LEU A 33 18.18 -2.49 -25.44
C LEU A 33 18.23 -3.06 -24.01
N LEU A 34 19.38 -3.02 -23.33
CA LEU A 34 19.50 -3.47 -21.94
C LEU A 34 18.99 -2.45 -20.91
N LEU A 35 18.84 -1.17 -21.30
CA LEU A 35 18.33 -0.11 -20.43
C LEU A 35 16.80 0.06 -20.47
N LEU A 36 16.12 -0.54 -21.45
CA LEU A 36 14.67 -0.38 -21.63
C LEU A 36 13.81 -1.35 -20.80
N ASN A 37 14.41 -2.23 -20.00
CA ASN A 37 13.68 -3.26 -19.25
C ASN A 37 13.56 -2.98 -17.76
N ARG A 38 13.06 -1.80 -17.35
CA ARG A 38 12.44 -1.60 -16.01
C ARG A 38 11.41 -0.45 -16.00
N VAL A 39 10.32 -0.57 -16.76
CA VAL A 39 9.09 0.16 -16.43
C VAL A 39 7.98 -0.84 -16.13
N SER A 40 7.96 -1.33 -14.89
CA SER A 40 6.77 -1.95 -14.33
C SER A 40 5.90 -0.83 -13.75
N CYS A 41 5.13 -0.17 -14.61
CA CYS A 41 3.96 0.60 -14.19
C CYS A 41 2.83 -0.39 -13.98
N SER A 42 2.81 -1.05 -12.82
CA SER A 42 1.61 -1.77 -12.41
C SER A 42 0.66 -0.74 -11.84
N LYS A 43 -0.47 -0.51 -12.51
CA LYS A 43 -1.67 0.03 -11.89
C LYS A 43 -2.21 -1.02 -10.92
N ALA A 44 -1.46 -1.27 -9.85
CA ALA A 44 -1.96 -2.01 -8.71
C ALA A 44 -2.96 -1.09 -8.01
N GLY A 45 -4.18 -1.58 -7.78
CA GLY A 45 -5.17 -0.86 -6.99
C GLY A 45 -4.53 -0.29 -5.73
N ASN A 46 -4.79 0.98 -5.48
CA ASN A 46 -4.09 1.77 -4.47
C ASN A 46 -4.07 1.01 -3.13
N CYS A 47 -2.89 0.52 -2.73
CA CYS A 47 -2.64 -0.18 -1.48
C CYS A 47 -2.70 0.80 -0.29
N GLU A 48 -3.77 1.59 -0.20
CA GLU A 48 -3.88 2.80 0.59
C GLU A 48 -3.53 2.58 2.06
N VAL A 49 -4.13 1.55 2.69
CA VAL A 49 -3.87 1.20 4.10
C VAL A 49 -2.39 0.82 4.30
N CYS A 50 -1.84 -0.02 3.41
CA CYS A 50 -0.43 -0.44 3.49
C CYS A 50 0.52 0.74 3.32
N VAL A 51 0.30 1.55 2.28
CA VAL A 51 1.16 2.67 1.91
C VAL A 51 1.10 3.76 2.97
N GLY A 52 -0.11 4.12 3.43
CA GLY A 52 -0.31 5.12 4.47
C GLY A 52 0.34 4.72 5.80
N PHE A 53 0.12 3.48 6.25
CA PHE A 53 0.70 2.98 7.49
C PHE A 53 2.23 2.96 7.45
N LEU A 54 2.83 2.40 6.39
CA LEU A 54 4.28 2.27 6.28
C LEU A 54 4.98 3.62 6.04
N HIS A 55 4.35 4.58 5.36
CA HIS A 55 4.87 5.94 5.26
C HIS A 55 4.93 6.64 6.62
N ARG A 56 3.86 6.55 7.41
CA ARG A 56 3.84 7.15 8.76
C ARG A 56 4.91 6.54 9.66
N LEU A 57 5.05 5.21 9.62
CA LEU A 57 6.12 4.51 10.32
C LEU A 57 7.50 5.02 9.89
N TYR A 58 7.79 4.98 8.59
CA TYR A 58 9.08 5.39 8.05
C TYR A 58 9.42 6.85 8.37
N GLY A 59 8.45 7.76 8.24
CA GLY A 59 8.62 9.17 8.61
C GLY A 59 8.90 9.36 10.10
N SER A 60 8.19 8.64 10.97
CA SER A 60 8.41 8.71 12.43
C SER A 60 9.80 8.22 12.82
N VAL A 61 10.28 7.12 12.23
CA VAL A 61 11.60 6.57 12.54
C VAL A 61 12.72 7.47 12.01
N THR A 62 12.61 7.97 10.78
CA THR A 62 13.62 8.86 10.18
C THR A 62 13.70 10.23 10.84
N ALA A 63 12.61 10.71 11.43
CA ALA A 63 12.62 11.94 12.25
C ALA A 63 13.36 11.76 13.59
N THR A 64 13.37 10.53 14.13
CA THR A 64 13.91 10.24 15.46
C THR A 64 15.34 9.67 15.42
N HIS A 65 15.67 8.93 14.37
CA HIS A 65 16.92 8.17 14.26
C HIS A 65 17.68 8.53 12.98
N LYS A 66 18.99 8.77 13.14
CA LYS A 66 19.90 9.09 12.02
C LYS A 66 20.28 7.84 11.21
N GLU A 67 20.42 6.70 11.87
CA GLU A 67 20.80 5.42 11.27
C GLU A 67 19.61 4.45 11.35
N LEU A 68 19.22 3.88 10.21
CA LEU A 68 18.14 2.90 10.13
C LEU A 68 18.74 1.49 10.05
N THR A 69 18.56 0.69 11.10
CA THR A 69 18.91 -0.73 11.07
C THR A 69 17.65 -1.60 10.93
N PRO A 70 17.73 -2.79 10.32
CA PRO A 70 16.57 -3.67 10.22
C PRO A 70 15.98 -4.05 11.59
N ALA A 71 16.83 -4.20 12.62
CA ALA A 71 16.37 -4.49 13.98
C ALA A 71 15.59 -3.31 14.59
N LEU A 72 16.04 -2.07 14.37
CA LEU A 72 15.31 -0.87 14.77
C LEU A 72 13.97 -0.78 14.04
N MET A 73 13.97 -0.95 12.72
CA MET A 73 12.74 -0.91 11.92
C MET A 73 11.74 -1.98 12.34
N GLU A 74 12.21 -3.19 12.64
CA GLU A 74 11.35 -4.27 13.14
C GLU A 74 10.77 -3.93 14.52
N LYS A 75 11.58 -3.39 15.43
CA LYS A 75 11.10 -2.96 16.75
C LYS A 75 10.01 -1.89 16.64
N GLU A 76 10.24 -0.86 15.82
CA GLU A 76 9.27 0.22 15.65
C GLU A 76 8.01 -0.25 14.90
N LEU A 77 8.15 -1.19 13.95
CA LEU A 77 7.00 -1.84 13.32
C LEU A 77 6.14 -2.59 14.34
N LEU A 78 6.74 -3.39 15.21
CA LEU A 78 6.03 -4.11 16.27
C LEU A 78 5.35 -3.14 17.25
N ARG A 79 6.04 -2.05 17.60
CA ARG A 79 5.48 -0.99 18.45
C ARG A 79 4.25 -0.35 17.80
N ALA A 80 4.34 0.06 16.54
CA ALA A 80 3.22 0.64 15.80
C ALA A 80 2.05 -0.35 15.70
N CYS A 81 2.33 -1.63 15.46
CA CYS A 81 1.32 -2.67 15.38
C CYS A 81 0.65 -3.01 16.72
N SER A 82 1.33 -2.78 17.86
CA SER A 82 0.75 -3.05 19.19
C SER A 82 -0.42 -2.12 19.56
N VAL A 83 -0.48 -0.94 18.94
CA VAL A 83 -1.54 0.05 19.16
C VAL A 83 -2.45 0.21 17.94
N ALA A 84 -2.17 -0.50 16.85
CA ALA A 84 -2.96 -0.43 15.63
C ALA A 84 -4.37 -1.00 15.84
N GLN A 85 -5.37 -0.35 15.25
CA GLN A 85 -6.78 -0.75 15.33
C GLN A 85 -7.40 -0.87 13.94
N GLY A 86 -8.57 -1.49 13.84
CA GLY A 86 -9.34 -1.60 12.60
C GLY A 86 -8.55 -2.26 11.45
N LYS A 87 -8.48 -1.58 10.29
CA LYS A 87 -7.80 -2.10 9.09
C LYS A 87 -6.28 -2.20 9.27
N GLU A 88 -5.68 -1.36 10.10
CA GLU A 88 -4.24 -1.39 10.37
C GLU A 88 -3.87 -2.57 11.27
N ALA A 89 -4.72 -2.92 12.24
CA ALA A 89 -4.57 -4.17 13.00
C ALA A 89 -4.59 -5.39 12.06
N ARG A 90 -5.50 -5.38 11.07
CA ARG A 90 -5.58 -6.45 10.07
C ARG A 90 -4.36 -6.49 9.15
N LEU A 91 -3.84 -5.33 8.76
CA LEU A 91 -2.57 -5.24 8.03
C LEU A 91 -1.43 -5.85 8.86
N CYS A 92 -1.29 -5.47 10.12
CA CYS A 92 -0.25 -5.99 11.02
C CYS A 92 -0.29 -7.50 11.19
N TYR A 93 -1.49 -8.10 11.18
CA TYR A 93 -1.65 -9.55 11.13
C TYR A 93 -1.04 -10.16 9.86
N TYR A 94 -1.32 -9.60 8.67
CA TYR A 94 -0.73 -10.08 7.41
C TYR A 94 0.77 -9.87 7.32
N LEU A 95 1.31 -8.83 7.97
CA LEU A 95 2.75 -8.58 8.02
C LEU A 95 3.49 -9.49 9.02
N GLY A 96 2.77 -10.29 9.83
CA GLY A 96 3.37 -11.08 10.90
C GLY A 96 3.91 -10.24 12.05
N ALA A 97 3.38 -9.03 12.22
CA ALA A 97 3.80 -8.06 13.23
C ALA A 97 2.83 -7.94 14.42
N SER A 98 1.74 -8.73 14.44
CA SER A 98 0.85 -8.88 15.60
C SER A 98 1.36 -9.97 16.55
N ASN A 99 1.05 -9.85 17.84
CA ASN A 99 1.40 -10.86 18.84
C ASN A 99 0.78 -12.24 18.53
N ASP A 100 -0.37 -12.25 17.85
CA ASP A 100 -1.13 -13.46 17.51
C ASP A 100 -0.73 -14.06 16.15
N ALA A 101 0.26 -13.49 15.46
CA ALA A 101 0.68 -13.99 14.16
C ALA A 101 1.51 -15.29 14.31
N ALA A 102 1.13 -16.32 13.56
CA ALA A 102 1.79 -17.63 13.61
C ALA A 102 3.26 -17.59 13.15
N THR A 103 3.66 -16.63 12.31
CA THR A 103 5.04 -16.46 11.85
C THR A 103 5.44 -14.99 11.88
N ARG A 104 6.65 -14.71 12.42
CA ARG A 104 7.27 -13.37 12.36
C ARG A 104 7.95 -13.18 11.01
N VAL A 105 7.16 -12.81 10.00
CA VAL A 105 7.64 -12.46 8.64
C VAL A 105 7.90 -10.94 8.46
N THR A 106 8.15 -10.23 9.56
CA THR A 106 8.49 -8.80 9.64
C THR A 106 9.67 -8.40 8.75
N GLY A 107 10.60 -9.33 8.48
CA GLY A 107 11.77 -9.12 7.63
C GLY A 107 11.45 -8.67 6.20
N SER A 108 10.28 -8.99 5.65
CA SER A 108 9.86 -8.48 4.32
C SER A 108 9.52 -6.99 4.31
N VAL A 109 9.42 -6.37 5.48
CA VAL A 109 9.13 -4.95 5.66
C VAL A 109 10.33 -4.23 6.28
N SER A 110 10.90 -4.75 7.37
CA SER A 110 11.96 -4.08 8.11
C SER A 110 13.26 -3.92 7.31
N GLN A 111 13.66 -4.95 6.56
CA GLN A 111 14.87 -4.94 5.72
C GLN A 111 14.79 -3.90 4.58
N PRO A 112 13.75 -3.90 3.72
CA PRO A 112 13.67 -2.91 2.66
C PRO A 112 13.46 -1.48 3.18
N LEU A 113 12.76 -1.28 4.31
CA LEU A 113 12.62 0.05 4.91
C LEU A 113 13.96 0.58 5.44
N ALA A 114 14.76 -0.26 6.11
CA ALA A 114 16.10 0.13 6.55
C ALA A 114 17.03 0.46 5.37
N SER A 115 16.77 -0.13 4.20
CA SER A 115 17.50 0.15 2.95
C SER A 115 16.88 1.27 2.11
N HIS A 116 15.96 2.07 2.68
CA HIS A 116 15.29 3.19 2.01
C HIS A 116 14.55 2.83 0.71
N VAL A 117 14.05 1.59 0.61
CA VAL A 117 13.21 1.20 -0.53
C VAL A 117 11.86 1.94 -0.42
N PRO A 118 11.36 2.57 -1.50
CA PRO A 118 10.09 3.27 -1.48
C PRO A 118 8.94 2.37 -1.03
N VAL A 119 8.07 2.92 -0.17
CA VAL A 119 6.96 2.20 0.46
C VAL A 119 6.02 1.58 -0.57
N GLU A 120 5.76 2.28 -1.68
CA GLU A 120 4.91 1.80 -2.77
C GLU A 120 5.44 0.49 -3.35
N LYS A 121 6.77 0.38 -3.49
CA LYS A 121 7.42 -0.85 -4.00
C LYS A 121 7.38 -1.97 -2.98
N ILE A 122 7.44 -1.65 -1.69
CA ILE A 122 7.29 -2.65 -0.62
C ILE A 122 5.87 -3.21 -0.63
N CYS A 123 4.84 -2.35 -0.60
CA CYS A 123 3.44 -2.77 -0.65
C CYS A 123 3.11 -3.55 -1.94
N GLN A 124 3.67 -3.14 -3.08
CA GLN A 124 3.51 -3.90 -4.33
C GLN A 124 4.12 -5.32 -4.24
N ARG A 125 5.31 -5.47 -3.63
CA ARG A 125 5.94 -6.79 -3.41
C ARG A 125 5.13 -7.63 -2.43
N LEU A 126 4.61 -7.04 -1.36
CA LEU A 126 3.75 -7.72 -0.41
C LEU A 126 2.46 -8.21 -1.09
N SER A 127 1.83 -7.36 -1.90
CA SER A 127 0.63 -7.71 -2.68
C SER A 127 0.84 -8.88 -3.63
N SER A 128 2.04 -9.00 -4.22
CA SER A 128 2.35 -10.12 -5.10
C SER A 128 2.42 -11.47 -4.36
N ARG A 129 2.55 -11.46 -3.04
CA ARG A 129 2.52 -12.65 -2.17
C ARG A 129 1.14 -12.89 -1.59
N ASP A 130 0.48 -11.81 -1.17
CA ASP A 130 -0.85 -11.84 -0.57
C ASP A 130 -1.66 -10.63 -1.07
N THR A 131 -2.62 -10.89 -1.95
CA THR A 131 -3.45 -9.83 -2.54
C THR A 131 -4.32 -9.14 -1.50
N GLN A 132 -4.65 -9.82 -0.40
CA GLN A 132 -5.50 -9.28 0.67
C GLN A 132 -4.90 -8.03 1.31
N ILE A 133 -3.57 -7.87 1.29
CA ILE A 133 -2.87 -6.71 1.84
C ILE A 133 -3.30 -5.40 1.16
N CYS A 134 -3.47 -5.41 -0.16
CA CYS A 134 -3.87 -4.22 -0.92
C CYS A 134 -5.38 -4.13 -1.19
N GLU A 135 -6.13 -5.19 -0.88
CA GLU A 135 -7.59 -5.16 -0.83
C GLU A 135 -8.10 -4.48 0.45
N LEU A 136 -7.26 -4.36 1.48
CA LEU A 136 -7.56 -3.53 2.65
C LEU A 136 -7.72 -2.07 2.23
N LYS A 137 -8.96 -1.60 2.30
CA LYS A 137 -9.34 -0.20 2.15
C LYS A 137 -9.86 0.31 3.49
N HIS A 138 -9.61 1.58 3.78
CA HIS A 138 -10.35 2.26 4.82
C HIS A 138 -11.83 2.20 4.44
N GLU A 139 -12.70 1.89 5.40
CA GLU A 139 -14.12 2.18 5.20
C GLU A 139 -14.17 3.67 4.90
N PRO A 140 -14.82 4.14 3.82
CA PRO A 140 -15.01 5.57 3.65
C PRO A 140 -15.64 6.06 4.93
N GLU A 141 -14.93 6.92 5.65
CA GLU A 141 -15.54 7.60 6.76
C GLU A 141 -16.78 8.28 6.19
N LEU A 142 -17.87 8.32 6.94
CA LEU A 142 -19.09 9.00 6.50
C LEU A 142 -18.84 10.48 6.13
N ARG A 143 -17.66 11.00 6.48
CA ARG A 143 -17.06 12.28 6.05
C ARG A 143 -16.76 12.38 4.55
N ASP A 144 -16.44 11.28 3.88
CA ASP A 144 -16.01 11.25 2.47
C ASP A 144 -17.14 10.90 1.49
N LEU A 145 -18.32 10.58 2.01
CA LEU A 145 -19.49 10.33 1.17
C LEU A 145 -20.00 11.66 0.60
N SER A 146 -19.75 11.86 -0.69
CA SER A 146 -20.35 12.96 -1.42
C SER A 146 -21.88 12.81 -1.50
N SER A 147 -22.59 13.91 -1.76
CA SER A 147 -24.03 13.85 -2.04
C SER A 147 -24.37 12.81 -3.12
N GLU A 148 -23.50 12.64 -4.12
CA GLU A 148 -23.65 11.67 -5.20
C GLU A 148 -23.50 10.22 -4.73
N ASP A 149 -22.63 9.97 -3.75
CA ASP A 149 -22.46 8.62 -3.21
C ASP A 149 -23.62 8.24 -2.28
N LEU A 150 -24.13 9.19 -1.49
CA LEU A 150 -25.33 9.00 -0.69
C LEU A 150 -26.58 8.74 -1.56
N LYS A 151 -26.66 9.38 -2.74
CA LYS A 151 -27.73 9.11 -3.72
C LYS A 151 -27.68 7.69 -4.30
N LYS A 152 -26.55 6.99 -4.26
CA LYS A 152 -26.44 5.60 -4.74
C LYS A 152 -26.91 4.58 -3.70
N LEU A 153 -26.81 4.90 -2.41
CA LEU A 153 -27.19 4.02 -1.30
C LEU A 153 -28.71 3.78 -1.24
N ARG A 154 -29.15 2.63 -0.73
CA ARG A 154 -30.57 2.37 -0.46
C ARG A 154 -31.03 3.13 0.78
N VAL A 155 -32.34 3.38 0.89
CA VAL A 155 -32.92 4.08 2.05
C VAL A 155 -32.58 3.35 3.37
N LEU A 156 -32.49 2.03 3.36
CA LEU A 156 -32.05 1.25 4.54
C LEU A 156 -30.62 1.57 4.96
N GLU A 157 -29.70 1.70 4.01
CA GLU A 157 -28.29 2.06 4.29
C GLU A 157 -28.20 3.48 4.84
N LEU A 158 -28.98 4.42 4.30
CA LEU A 158 -29.07 5.79 4.82
C LEU A 158 -29.61 5.82 6.26
N ARG A 159 -30.61 4.99 6.59
CA ARG A 159 -31.10 4.84 7.98
C ARG A 159 -30.03 4.26 8.90
N ASN A 160 -29.26 3.28 8.44
CA ASN A 160 -28.18 2.67 9.23
C ASN A 160 -27.08 3.69 9.54
N ILE A 161 -26.77 4.60 8.60
CA ILE A 161 -25.82 5.69 8.81
C ILE A 161 -26.28 6.58 9.98
N LEU A 162 -27.52 7.08 9.93
CA LEU A 162 -28.09 7.91 11.00
C LEU A 162 -28.12 7.15 12.34
N ALA A 163 -28.56 5.90 12.34
CA ALA A 163 -28.61 5.07 13.54
C ALA A 163 -27.23 4.83 14.16
N SER A 164 -26.17 4.69 13.35
CA SER A 164 -24.79 4.56 13.83
C SER A 164 -24.28 5.80 14.58
N TRP A 165 -24.91 6.95 14.35
CA TRP A 165 -24.67 8.22 15.05
C TRP A 165 -25.64 8.45 16.22
N GLY A 166 -26.60 7.55 16.44
CA GLY A 166 -27.72 7.77 17.36
C GLY A 166 -28.71 8.83 16.87
N GLU A 167 -28.72 9.13 15.58
CA GLU A 167 -29.66 10.04 14.93
C GLU A 167 -30.80 9.24 14.29
N GLU A 168 -31.99 9.85 14.22
CA GLU A 168 -33.16 9.24 13.58
C GLU A 168 -33.92 10.30 12.79
N CYS A 169 -34.30 10.00 11.55
CA CYS A 169 -35.18 10.87 10.80
C CYS A 169 -36.65 10.45 10.97
N ARG A 170 -37.39 11.19 11.81
CA ARG A 170 -38.82 10.93 12.05
C ARG A 170 -39.75 11.50 10.97
N GLY A 171 -39.25 12.45 10.18
CA GLY A 171 -40.03 13.17 9.14
C GLY A 171 -39.65 12.86 7.70
N CYS A 172 -38.60 12.06 7.46
CA CYS A 172 -38.15 11.78 6.08
C CYS A 172 -39.09 10.79 5.39
N LEU A 173 -39.75 11.23 4.32
CA LEU A 173 -40.59 10.43 3.44
C LEU A 173 -39.84 10.01 2.19
N GLU A 174 -39.05 10.93 1.64
CA GLU A 174 -38.28 10.74 0.42
C GLU A 174 -36.79 10.49 0.68
N LYS A 175 -36.15 9.79 -0.26
CA LYS A 175 -34.72 9.45 -0.17
C LYS A 175 -33.84 10.69 -0.02
N HIS A 176 -34.17 11.78 -0.71
CA HIS A 176 -33.37 13.01 -0.70
C HIS A 176 -33.35 13.67 0.70
N GLU A 177 -34.41 13.52 1.49
CA GLU A 177 -34.48 14.04 2.86
C GLU A 177 -33.49 13.32 3.80
N PHE A 178 -33.36 11.99 3.65
CA PHE A 178 -32.34 11.23 4.36
C PHE A 178 -30.93 11.69 3.97
N VAL A 179 -30.68 11.91 2.68
CA VAL A 179 -29.37 12.39 2.19
C VAL A 179 -29.05 13.77 2.78
N SER A 180 -30.01 14.71 2.76
CA SER A 180 -29.84 16.05 3.31
C SER A 180 -29.54 16.03 4.81
N LEU A 181 -30.28 15.23 5.59
CA LEU A 181 -30.04 15.10 7.03
C LEU A 181 -28.67 14.51 7.33
N ILE A 182 -28.24 13.50 6.57
CA ILE A 182 -26.90 12.92 6.72
C ILE A 182 -25.82 13.97 6.46
N LEU A 183 -25.95 14.76 5.39
CA LEU A 183 -24.99 15.82 5.08
C LEU A 183 -24.96 16.92 6.15
N GLU A 184 -26.11 17.28 6.73
CA GLU A 184 -26.19 18.26 7.83
C GLU A 184 -25.51 17.74 9.11
N LYS A 185 -25.70 16.46 9.44
CA LYS A 185 -25.20 15.85 10.68
C LYS A 185 -23.77 15.34 10.58
N ALA A 186 -23.30 15.01 9.38
CA ALA A 186 -21.97 14.44 9.14
C ALA A 186 -20.83 15.24 9.81
N PRO A 187 -20.76 16.58 9.71
CA PRO A 187 -19.68 17.35 10.35
C PRO A 187 -19.65 17.22 11.87
N ARG A 188 -20.80 17.01 12.53
CA ARG A 188 -20.88 16.89 13.99
C ARG A 188 -20.40 15.53 14.51
N HIS A 189 -20.65 14.48 13.73
CA HIS A 189 -20.26 13.11 14.08
C HIS A 189 -18.90 12.72 13.54
N SER A 190 -18.37 13.52 12.62
CA SER A 190 -17.01 13.45 12.13
C SER A 190 -16.02 13.51 13.30
N GLN A 191 -16.05 14.58 14.11
CA GLN A 191 -15.04 14.91 15.12
C GLN A 191 -15.03 14.00 16.37
N LYS A 192 -16.07 13.18 16.59
CA LYS A 192 -16.26 12.43 17.83
C LYS A 192 -15.47 11.11 17.89
N ARG A 193 -14.76 10.73 16.82
CA ARG A 193 -14.11 9.41 16.70
C ARG A 193 -12.57 9.46 16.75
N GLU A 194 -12.00 10.54 17.28
CA GLU A 194 -10.55 10.72 17.52
C GLU A 194 -10.19 10.85 19.02
N LEU A 195 -10.99 10.29 19.92
CA LEU A 195 -10.70 10.22 21.36
C LEU A 195 -10.66 8.78 21.86
#